data_AF-A0AAN7V2Y7-F1
#
_entry.id   AF-A0AAN7V2Y7-F1
#
_cell.length_a   1.000
_cell.length_b   1.000
_cell.length_c   1.000
_cell.angle_alpha   90.00
_cell.angle_beta   90.00
_cell.angle_gamma   90.00
#
_symmetry.space_group_name_H-M   'P 1'
#
loop_
_entity.id
_entity.type
_entity.pdbx_description
1 polymer ?
#
loop_
_entity_poly.entity_id
_entity_poly.type
_entity_poly.pdbx_seq_one_letter_code
_entity_poly.pdbx_strand_id
1 'polypeptide(L)'
;MENVISMDLQKGTIFSTTLAFEYYLPKHKSGTEGVILNIGSIAGLEPFDSIPVYASTKWAVIGFTRSLGMERQYKRNNIKVLAICPGFTTTPLLDVDEDTFLNSNYDEIYKSAKNSVVLQP
;
A
#
# COMPACT_ATOMS: atom_id res chain seq x y z
N MET A 1 13.49 -8.68 -27.86
CA MET A 1 12.70 -7.63 -27.19
C MET A 1 12.23 -8.21 -25.88
N GLU A 2 12.78 -7.75 -24.75
CA GLU A 2 12.36 -8.23 -23.44
C GLU A 2 11.00 -7.61 -23.08
N ASN A 3 9.97 -8.45 -22.97
CA ASN A 3 8.63 -8.07 -22.49
C ASN A 3 8.64 -7.99 -20.95
N VAL A 4 9.52 -7.18 -20.38
CA VAL A 4 9.63 -7.02 -18.92
C VAL A 4 8.80 -5.82 -18.50
N ILE A 5 7.65 -6.09 -17.89
CA ILE A 5 6.87 -5.07 -17.18
C ILE A 5 7.48 -4.95 -15.79
N SER A 6 8.25 -3.90 -15.56
CA SER A 6 8.69 -3.54 -14.20
C SER A 6 7.48 -3.11 -13.38
N MET A 7 7.21 -3.81 -12.28
CA MET A 7 6.19 -3.43 -11.29
C MET A 7 6.91 -2.94 -10.02
N ASP A 8 7.14 -1.63 -9.94
CA ASP A 8 7.49 -0.95 -8.69
C ASP A 8 6.23 -0.30 -8.09
N LEU A 9 6.34 0.43 -6.99
CA LEU A 9 5.18 1.08 -6.38
C LEU A 9 4.50 2.10 -7.31
N GLN A 10 5.28 2.92 -8.02
CA GLN A 10 4.74 3.89 -8.98
C GLN A 10 4.02 3.17 -10.11
N LYS A 11 4.50 1.99 -10.50
CA LYS A 11 3.92 1.29 -11.64
C LYS A 11 2.80 0.34 -11.28
N GLY A 12 2.89 -0.35 -10.15
CA GLY A 12 1.91 -1.33 -9.72
C GLY A 12 0.66 -0.67 -9.17
N THR A 13 0.78 -0.01 -8.00
CA THR A 13 -0.41 0.51 -7.29
C THR A 13 -0.96 1.77 -7.96
N ILE A 14 -0.09 2.72 -8.34
CA ILE A 14 -0.56 3.98 -8.94
C ILE A 14 -1.17 3.74 -10.32
N PHE A 15 -0.51 3.03 -11.24
CA PHE A 15 -1.13 2.78 -12.55
C PHE A 15 -2.37 1.89 -12.47
N SER A 16 -2.37 0.82 -11.68
CA SER A 16 -3.58 -0.03 -11.58
C SER A 16 -4.76 0.74 -11.00
N THR A 17 -4.53 1.54 -9.96
CA THR A 17 -5.58 2.41 -9.40
C THR A 17 -6.04 3.45 -10.41
N THR A 18 -5.11 4.11 -11.11
CA THR A 18 -5.45 5.11 -12.12
C THR A 18 -6.25 4.48 -13.26
N LEU A 19 -5.85 3.30 -13.73
CA LEU A 19 -6.55 2.56 -14.78
C LEU A 19 -7.95 2.17 -14.32
N ALA A 20 -8.08 1.68 -13.09
CA ALA A 20 -9.36 1.32 -12.50
C ALA A 20 -10.28 2.53 -12.36
N PHE A 21 -9.75 3.64 -11.86
CA PHE A 21 -10.48 4.88 -11.56
C PHE A 21 -10.93 5.62 -12.82
N GLU A 22 -10.03 5.81 -13.79
CA GLU A 22 -10.28 6.63 -14.99
C GLU A 22 -10.95 5.84 -16.12
N TYR A 23 -10.64 4.55 -16.27
CA TYR A 23 -11.03 3.81 -17.47
C TYR A 23 -12.01 2.67 -17.21
N TYR A 24 -11.81 1.92 -16.12
CA TYR A 24 -12.60 0.71 -15.88
C TYR A 24 -13.92 0.99 -15.16
N LEU A 25 -13.87 1.52 -13.93
CA LEU A 25 -15.05 1.70 -13.09
C LEU A 25 -16.09 2.67 -13.66
N PRO A 26 -15.74 3.72 -14.43
CA PRO A 26 -16.75 4.54 -15.09
C PRO A 26 -17.62 3.76 -16.08
N LYS A 27 -17.12 2.66 -16.65
CA LYS A 27 -17.81 1.85 -17.67
C LYS A 27 -18.35 0.52 -17.14
N HIS A 28 -17.77 -0.02 -16.08
CA HIS A 28 -17.95 -1.42 -15.70
C HIS A 28 -18.36 -1.64 -14.24
N LYS A 29 -18.61 -0.59 -13.45
CA LYS A 29 -19.10 -0.78 -12.08
C LYS A 29 -20.51 -1.40 -12.10
N SER A 30 -20.71 -2.49 -11.35
CA SER A 30 -22.03 -3.09 -11.14
C SER A 30 -22.73 -2.35 -10.00
N GLY A 31 -23.61 -1.41 -10.35
CA GLY A 31 -24.38 -0.60 -9.39
C GLY A 31 -24.06 0.89 -9.48
N THR A 32 -24.54 1.66 -8.50
CA THR A 32 -24.40 3.13 -8.51
C THR A 32 -22.99 3.58 -8.12
N GLU A 33 -22.34 2.88 -7.19
CA GLU A 33 -21.05 3.24 -6.58
C GLU A 33 -19.94 2.23 -6.92
N GLY A 34 -18.72 2.70 -7.15
CA GLY A 34 -17.51 1.86 -7.23
C GLY A 34 -16.62 2.02 -6.00
N VAL A 35 -15.81 1.00 -5.70
CA VAL A 35 -14.84 1.06 -4.59
C VAL A 35 -13.47 0.56 -5.08
N ILE A 36 -12.42 1.32 -4.79
CA ILE A 36 -11.03 0.92 -4.95
C ILE A 36 -10.41 0.82 -3.56
N LEU A 37 -9.70 -0.28 -3.31
CA LEU A 37 -9.02 -0.55 -2.06
C LEU A 37 -7.53 -0.78 -2.31
N ASN A 38 -6.69 0.11 -1.79
CA ASN A 38 -5.25 0.02 -1.90
C ASN A 38 -4.64 -0.64 -0.66
N ILE A 39 -3.57 -1.41 -0.85
CA ILE A 39 -2.82 -2.01 0.24
C ILE A 39 -1.68 -1.08 0.67
N GLY A 40 -1.89 -0.38 1.77
CA GLY A 40 -0.92 0.47 2.47
C GLY A 40 -0.02 -0.34 3.40
N SER A 41 0.31 0.26 4.54
CA SER A 41 1.07 -0.32 5.66
C SER A 41 1.01 0.68 6.82
N ILE A 42 1.16 0.22 8.07
CA ILE A 42 1.42 1.12 9.21
C ILE A 42 2.66 2.01 8.96
N ALA A 43 3.64 1.52 8.20
CA ALA A 43 4.81 2.30 7.78
C ALA A 43 4.47 3.47 6.83
N GLY A 44 3.23 3.55 6.33
CA GLY A 44 2.70 4.69 5.58
C GLY A 44 2.00 5.74 6.46
N LEU A 45 1.90 5.50 7.77
CA LEU A 45 1.20 6.35 8.73
C LEU A 45 2.14 7.01 9.75
N GLU A 46 3.25 6.35 10.07
CA GLU A 46 4.29 6.83 10.99
C GLU A 46 5.69 6.54 10.42
N PRO A 47 6.74 7.26 10.88
CA PRO A 47 8.10 7.02 10.41
C PRO A 47 8.70 5.73 10.99
N PHE A 48 9.44 5.00 10.15
CA PHE A 48 10.25 3.85 10.54
C PHE A 48 11.69 4.07 10.05
N ASP A 49 12.62 4.13 10.98
CA ASP A 49 14.05 4.41 10.74
C ASP A 49 14.81 3.23 10.12
N SER A 50 14.40 2.00 10.43
CA SER A 50 14.99 0.77 9.92
C SER A 50 14.63 0.47 8.46
N ILE A 51 13.51 1.00 7.96
CA ILE A 51 12.98 0.75 6.61
C ILE A 51 12.52 2.03 5.90
N PRO A 52 13.35 3.09 5.82
CA PRO A 52 12.88 4.41 5.38
C PRO A 52 12.48 4.44 3.91
N VAL A 53 13.11 3.63 3.05
CA VAL A 53 12.73 3.50 1.65
C VAL A 53 11.33 2.88 1.55
N TYR A 54 11.10 1.74 2.21
CA TYR A 54 9.77 1.12 2.25
C TYR A 54 8.72 2.06 2.86
N ALA A 55 9.01 2.69 3.99
CA ALA A 55 8.13 3.66 4.64
C ALA A 55 7.77 4.80 3.68
N SER A 56 8.76 5.43 3.03
CA SER A 56 8.52 6.51 2.06
C SER A 56 7.58 6.08 0.93
N THR A 57 7.72 4.84 0.45
CA THR A 57 6.85 4.29 -0.58
C THR A 57 5.42 4.12 -0.04
N LYS A 58 5.25 3.58 1.17
CA LYS A 58 3.92 3.42 1.78
C LYS A 58 3.26 4.75 2.11
N TRP A 59 4.01 5.78 2.48
CA TRP A 59 3.52 7.16 2.58
C TRP A 59 2.97 7.65 1.24
N ALA A 60 3.66 7.38 0.12
CA ALA A 60 3.17 7.74 -1.21
C ALA A 60 1.83 7.07 -1.56
N VAL A 61 1.65 5.77 -1.21
CA VAL A 61 0.36 5.07 -1.39
C VAL A 61 -0.76 5.74 -0.61
N ILE A 62 -0.49 6.09 0.65
CA ILE A 62 -1.49 6.74 1.51
C ILE A 62 -1.82 8.14 1.00
N GLY A 63 -0.82 8.93 0.63
CA GLY A 63 -1.01 10.26 0.05
C GLY A 63 -1.83 10.21 -1.25
N PHE A 64 -1.50 9.27 -2.14
CA PHE A 64 -2.23 9.06 -3.39
C PHE A 64 -3.68 8.61 -3.15
N THR A 65 -3.89 7.63 -2.27
CA THR A 65 -5.23 7.15 -1.89
C THR A 65 -6.07 8.29 -1.31
N ARG A 66 -5.52 9.08 -0.39
CA ARG A 66 -6.22 10.23 0.21
C ARG A 66 -6.57 11.29 -0.83
N SER A 67 -5.66 11.57 -1.77
CA SER A 67 -5.87 12.54 -2.85
C SER A 67 -7.01 12.13 -3.78
N LEU A 68 -7.09 10.85 -4.15
CA LEU A 68 -8.21 10.31 -4.95
C LEU A 68 -9.49 10.13 -4.14
N GLY A 69 -9.37 9.85 -2.83
CA GLY A 69 -10.50 9.67 -1.92
C GLY A 69 -11.15 10.98 -1.44
N MET A 70 -10.65 12.15 -1.87
CA MET A 70 -11.24 13.44 -1.52
C MET A 70 -12.72 13.50 -1.95
N GLU A 71 -13.55 14.16 -1.15
CA GLU A 71 -15.00 14.30 -1.39
C GLU A 71 -15.33 14.82 -2.79
N ARG A 72 -14.51 15.75 -3.31
CA ARG A 72 -14.67 16.29 -4.67
C ARG A 72 -14.56 15.20 -5.74
N GLN A 73 -13.65 14.24 -5.58
CA GLN A 73 -13.48 13.14 -6.53
C GLN A 73 -14.62 12.14 -6.41
N TYR A 74 -15.03 11.83 -5.18
CA TYR A 74 -16.17 10.96 -4.93
C TYR A 74 -17.47 11.52 -5.56
N LYS A 75 -17.79 12.80 -5.36
CA LYS A 75 -18.98 13.44 -5.93
C LYS A 75 -19.03 13.41 -7.46
N ARG A 76 -17.87 13.39 -8.13
CA ARG A 76 -17.76 13.40 -9.60
C ARG A 76 -17.91 12.00 -10.20
N ASN A 77 -17.29 11.01 -9.57
CA ASN A 77 -17.14 9.68 -10.16
C ASN A 77 -18.04 8.62 -9.51
N ASN A 78 -18.56 8.94 -8.32
CA ASN A 78 -19.21 8.00 -7.41
C ASN A 78 -18.35 6.76 -7.19
N ILE A 79 -17.05 6.99 -6.90
CA ILE A 79 -16.04 5.97 -6.62
C ILE A 79 -15.37 6.33 -5.30
N LYS A 80 -15.40 5.41 -4.32
CA LYS A 80 -14.64 5.52 -3.08
C LYS A 80 -13.24 4.94 -3.28
N VAL A 81 -12.23 5.61 -2.75
CA VAL A 81 -10.84 5.14 -2.77
C VAL A 81 -10.35 5.08 -1.34
N LEU A 82 -10.02 3.88 -0.87
CA LEU A 82 -9.67 3.58 0.51
C LEU A 82 -8.34 2.83 0.57
N ALA A 83 -7.68 2.86 1.73
CA ALA A 83 -6.50 2.04 1.97
C ALA A 83 -6.66 1.22 3.26
N ILE A 84 -6.25 -0.04 3.20
CA ILE A 84 -6.01 -0.85 4.40
C ILE A 84 -4.52 -0.74 4.73
N CYS A 85 -4.19 -0.58 6.01
CA CYS A 85 -2.82 -0.42 6.49
C CYS A 85 -2.44 -1.57 7.43
N PRO A 86 -2.02 -2.73 6.88
CA PRO A 86 -1.59 -3.84 7.72
C PRO A 86 -0.37 -3.47 8.56
N GLY A 87 -0.34 -3.98 9.80
CA GLY A 87 0.85 -4.04 10.64
C GLY A 87 1.69 -5.27 10.32
N PHE A 88 2.50 -5.71 11.28
CA PHE A 88 3.24 -6.95 11.16
C PHE A 88 2.28 -8.12 10.88
N THR A 89 2.43 -8.71 9.70
CA THR A 89 1.54 -9.76 9.20
C THR A 89 2.39 -10.93 8.74
N THR A 90 2.14 -12.13 9.25
CA THR A 90 2.88 -13.35 8.89
C THR A 90 2.66 -13.69 7.42
N THR A 91 3.59 -13.25 6.58
CA THR A 91 3.64 -13.44 5.13
C THR A 91 5.11 -13.50 4.70
N PRO A 92 5.42 -14.02 3.50
CA PRO A 92 6.79 -14.02 2.98
C PRO A 92 7.43 -12.63 2.87
N LEU A 93 6.65 -11.55 2.97
CA LEU A 93 7.16 -10.18 3.01
C LEU A 93 8.04 -9.92 4.25
N LEU A 94 7.85 -10.67 5.34
CA LEU A 94 8.70 -10.58 6.52
C LEU A 94 10.03 -11.34 6.35
N ASP A 95 10.15 -12.21 5.33
CA ASP A 95 11.39 -12.93 5.03
C ASP A 95 12.29 -12.07 4.12
N VAL A 96 12.68 -10.91 4.64
CA VAL A 96 13.50 -9.91 3.93
C VAL A 96 14.98 -10.07 4.27
N ASP A 97 15.85 -9.95 3.28
CA ASP A 97 17.31 -10.05 3.45
C ASP A 97 17.83 -8.94 4.38
N GLU A 98 18.86 -9.26 5.18
CA GLU A 98 19.49 -8.35 6.14
C GLU A 98 19.91 -7.01 5.52
N ASP A 99 20.33 -7.01 4.24
CA ASP A 99 20.75 -5.83 3.49
C ASP A 99 19.63 -4.82 3.21
N THR A 100 18.37 -5.20 3.44
CA THR A 100 17.19 -4.34 3.21
C THR A 100 17.01 -3.30 4.33
N PHE A 101 17.56 -3.57 5.52
CA PHE A 101 17.37 -2.73 6.70
C PHE A 101 18.55 -1.80 6.92
N LEU A 102 18.25 -0.52 7.18
CA LEU A 102 19.27 0.38 7.69
C LEU A 102 19.49 0.03 9.17
N ASN A 103 20.65 -0.60 9.44
CA ASN A 103 21.17 -1.10 10.71
C ASN A 103 20.90 -2.59 11.00
N SER A 104 21.96 -3.26 11.46
CA SER A 104 22.10 -4.71 11.75
C SER A 104 21.21 -5.25 12.87
N ASN A 105 20.16 -4.53 13.26
CA ASN A 105 19.23 -4.93 14.31
C ASN A 105 18.01 -5.69 13.76
N TYR A 106 18.15 -6.24 12.55
CA TYR A 106 17.13 -7.05 11.87
C TYR A 106 16.56 -8.12 12.79
N ASP A 107 17.43 -8.85 13.49
CA ASP A 107 17.03 -9.91 14.40
C ASP A 107 16.12 -9.42 15.55
N GLU A 108 16.38 -8.24 16.10
CA GLU A 108 15.56 -7.68 17.18
C GLU A 108 14.20 -7.19 16.65
N ILE A 109 14.19 -6.52 15.50
CA ILE A 109 12.97 -6.03 14.85
C ILE A 109 12.11 -7.21 14.39
N TYR A 110 12.72 -8.24 13.79
CA TYR A 110 12.04 -9.44 13.33
C TYR A 110 11.45 -10.26 14.50
N LYS A 111 12.21 -10.44 15.59
CA LYS A 111 11.70 -11.08 16.81
C LYS A 111 10.58 -10.26 17.46
N SER A 112 10.73 -8.94 17.53
CA SER A 112 9.68 -8.04 18.02
C SER A 112 8.42 -8.12 17.16
N ALA A 113 8.55 -8.06 15.84
CA ALA A 113 7.47 -8.19 14.88
C ALA A 113 6.72 -9.51 15.05
N LYS A 114 7.43 -10.65 15.13
CA LYS A 114 6.83 -11.97 15.38
C LYS A 114 6.09 -12.04 16.72
N ASN A 115 6.64 -11.44 17.78
CA ASN A 115 6.00 -11.41 19.11
C ASN A 115 4.83 -10.43 19.19
N SER A 116 4.80 -9.44 18.30
CA SER A 116 3.71 -8.48 18.15
C SER A 116 2.53 -9.04 17.34
N VAL A 117 2.68 -10.21 16.70
CA VAL A 117 1.59 -10.97 16.07
C VAL A 117 0.76 -11.66 17.15
N VAL A 118 0.24 -10.88 18.09
CA VAL A 118 -0.99 -11.21 18.79
C VAL A 118 -2.02 -10.34 18.12
N LEU A 119 -2.90 -10.96 17.32
CA LEU A 119 -4.19 -10.35 17.03
C LEU A 119 -4.80 -10.00 18.39
N GLN A 120 -4.72 -8.74 18.81
CA GLN A 120 -5.52 -8.31 19.94
C GLN A 120 -6.98 -8.51 19.53
N PRO A 121 -7.79 -9.24 20.33
CA PRO A 121 -9.20 -9.47 20.06
C PRO A 121 -9.98 -8.16 19.82
#